data_AF-A0A3T1C7F7-F1
#
_entry.id   AF-A0A3T1C7F7-F1
#
_cell.length_a   1.000
_cell.length_b   1.000
_cell.length_c   1.000
_cell.angle_alpha   90.00
_cell.angle_beta   90.00
_cell.angle_gamma   90.00
#
_symmetry.space_group_name_H-M   'P 1'
#
loop_
_entity.id
_entity.type
_entity.pdbx_description
1 polymer ?
#
loop_
_entity_poly.entity_id
_entity_poly.type
_entity_poly.pdbx_seq_one_letter_code
_entity_poly.pdbx_strand_id
1 'polypeptide(L)'
;MVGLGLLISFWLLTPPSVQTAELKFNILSELNGKGLEADQKILSRALKELGHQVYLGNIYDEPPTSEVDINIFFQSINPSWLPYASLNWFIPNAEWYTQDLELLDLIDLVLCRTQETQRIFENLKLKCFFLGFTSHDCYLSHIKKDFSLFFHLAGGSEQKGTQPIVDSWLRNSSFPLLIILKHFCTVRPRQANLHWITHRVEEPTLRDLQNSCGIHLCLSETEGFGHYIMEALSTRAVVVTIDAPPMNEFIKDPRCLVPFKDCSPQLLGTNYYADPVQLEVVINNLKELPIKELRRIGLENRAMYLKKTYQFTNSLKKLIDSVK
;
A
#
# COMPACT_ATOMS: atom_id res chain seq x y z
N MET A 1 53.25 0.47 53.68
CA MET A 1 52.00 1.24 53.54
C MET A 1 51.53 1.11 52.09
N VAL A 2 50.33 0.54 51.91
CA VAL A 2 49.43 0.66 50.73
C VAL A 2 49.94 0.06 49.40
N GLY A 3 49.20 -0.76 48.66
CA GLY A 3 47.82 -1.22 48.79
C GLY A 3 47.50 -2.35 47.79
N LEU A 4 46.56 -3.21 48.16
CA LEU A 4 45.95 -4.21 47.29
C LEU A 4 45.02 -3.52 46.28
N GLY A 5 45.20 -3.79 44.99
CA GLY A 5 44.25 -3.42 43.95
C GLY A 5 43.09 -4.42 43.88
N LEU A 6 41.87 -3.95 44.17
CA LEU A 6 40.63 -4.66 43.91
C LEU A 6 40.21 -4.44 42.45
N LEU A 7 40.20 -5.52 41.65
CA LEU A 7 39.52 -5.56 40.36
C LEU A 7 38.03 -5.87 40.61
N ILE A 8 37.17 -4.87 40.40
CA ILE A 8 35.72 -5.05 40.38
C ILE A 8 35.30 -5.28 38.93
N SER A 9 34.97 -6.53 38.61
CA SER A 9 34.35 -6.90 37.33
C SER A 9 32.88 -6.52 37.33
N PHE A 10 32.50 -5.49 36.57
CA PHE A 10 31.11 -5.18 36.29
C PHE A 10 30.54 -6.21 35.31
N TRP A 11 29.77 -7.17 35.82
CA TRP A 11 28.85 -7.95 35.00
C TRP A 11 27.70 -7.02 34.59
N LEU A 12 27.68 -6.60 33.32
CA LEU A 12 26.50 -6.02 32.70
C LEU A 12 25.43 -7.11 32.62
N LEU A 13 24.53 -7.12 33.60
CA LEU A 13 23.28 -7.87 33.52
C LEU A 13 22.45 -7.27 32.39
N THR A 14 22.46 -7.92 31.23
CA THR A 14 21.41 -7.72 30.23
C THR A 14 20.07 -8.02 30.90
N PRO A 15 19.09 -7.08 30.89
CA PRO A 15 17.79 -7.37 31.46
C PRO A 15 17.18 -8.59 30.74
N PRO A 16 16.46 -9.47 31.45
CA PRO A 16 15.83 -10.61 30.81
C PRO A 16 14.91 -10.09 29.71
N SER A 17 15.16 -10.53 28.48
CA SER A 17 14.20 -10.35 27.39
C SER A 17 12.89 -10.95 27.89
N VAL A 18 11.86 -10.13 28.10
CA VAL A 18 10.51 -10.63 28.32
C VAL A 18 10.18 -11.45 27.09
N GLN A 19 10.29 -12.78 27.22
CA GLN A 19 10.05 -13.72 26.16
C GLN A 19 8.54 -13.73 25.99
N THR A 20 8.04 -12.89 25.08
CA THR A 20 6.60 -12.78 24.86
C THR A 20 6.11 -14.11 24.32
N ALA A 21 4.98 -14.61 24.82
CA ALA A 21 4.39 -15.86 24.34
C ALA A 21 4.26 -15.86 22.81
N GLU A 22 4.74 -16.92 22.19
CA GLU A 22 4.70 -17.13 20.75
C GLU A 22 3.26 -17.45 20.32
N LEU A 23 2.71 -16.66 19.41
CA LEU A 23 1.42 -16.90 18.78
C LEU A 23 1.59 -17.58 17.41
N LYS A 24 0.59 -18.34 17.01
CA LYS A 24 0.44 -19.01 15.71
C LYS A 24 -0.65 -18.35 14.90
N PHE A 25 -0.32 -18.00 13.67
CA PHE A 25 -1.22 -17.32 12.74
C PHE A 25 -1.44 -18.14 11.48
N ASN A 26 -2.68 -18.20 11.02
CA ASN A 26 -2.98 -18.42 9.60
C ASN A 26 -3.22 -17.07 8.95
N ILE A 27 -2.53 -16.76 7.85
CA ILE A 27 -2.86 -15.62 7.01
C ILE A 27 -3.36 -16.16 5.68
N LEU A 28 -4.59 -15.80 5.31
CA LEU A 28 -5.37 -16.43 4.25
C LEU A 28 -5.76 -15.39 3.20
N SER A 29 -5.41 -15.67 1.95
CA SER A 29 -5.61 -14.77 0.81
C SER A 29 -5.83 -15.58 -0.46
N GLU A 30 -6.51 -15.00 -1.46
CA GLU A 30 -6.38 -15.48 -2.83
C GLU A 30 -4.95 -15.22 -3.33
N LEU A 31 -4.28 -16.24 -3.87
CA LEU A 31 -2.91 -16.15 -4.38
C LEU A 31 -2.90 -15.79 -5.88
N ASN A 32 -3.15 -14.52 -6.19
CA ASN A 32 -3.30 -14.03 -7.56
C ASN A 32 -2.04 -13.34 -8.14
N GLY A 33 -0.92 -13.33 -7.43
CA GLY A 33 0.31 -12.67 -7.85
C GLY A 33 0.26 -11.14 -7.90
N LYS A 34 -0.75 -10.52 -7.26
CA LYS A 34 -0.96 -9.05 -7.22
C LYS A 34 -0.88 -8.51 -5.78
N GLY A 35 -1.66 -7.46 -5.49
CA GLY A 35 -1.64 -6.75 -4.20
C GLY A 35 -1.93 -7.62 -2.99
N LEU A 36 -2.93 -8.50 -3.07
CA LEU A 36 -3.31 -9.37 -1.94
C LEU A 36 -2.16 -10.28 -1.47
N GLU A 37 -1.43 -10.86 -2.42
CA GLU A 37 -0.27 -11.70 -2.09
C GLU A 37 0.89 -10.86 -1.51
N ALA A 38 1.04 -9.61 -1.94
CA ALA A 38 2.01 -8.68 -1.36
C ALA A 38 1.63 -8.33 0.09
N ASP A 39 0.35 -8.04 0.35
CA ASP A 39 -0.18 -7.77 1.68
C ASP A 39 0.11 -8.94 2.63
N GLN A 40 -0.26 -10.16 2.23
CA GLN A 40 -0.04 -11.38 3.00
C GLN A 40 1.45 -11.57 3.34
N LYS A 41 2.36 -11.36 2.37
CA LYS A 41 3.81 -11.48 2.59
C LYS A 41 4.36 -10.41 3.54
N ILE A 42 3.88 -9.18 3.43
CA ILE A 42 4.30 -8.07 4.30
C ILE A 42 3.89 -8.34 5.75
N LEU A 43 2.64 -8.72 5.97
CA LEU A 43 2.14 -9.03 7.31
C LEU A 43 2.84 -10.27 7.89
N SER A 44 3.04 -11.31 7.08
CA SER A 44 3.79 -12.50 7.48
C SER A 44 5.17 -12.17 8.00
N ARG A 45 5.92 -11.37 7.23
CA ARG A 45 7.27 -10.96 7.59
C ARG A 45 7.27 -10.19 8.91
N ALA A 46 6.37 -9.22 9.05
CA ALA A 46 6.29 -8.40 10.24
C ALA A 46 5.95 -9.22 11.50
N LEU A 47 5.03 -10.19 11.40
CA LEU A 47 4.71 -11.10 12.51
C LEU A 47 5.86 -12.04 12.84
N LYS A 48 6.57 -12.58 11.84
CA LYS A 48 7.77 -13.41 12.05
C LYS A 48 8.90 -12.64 12.72
N GLU A 49 9.11 -11.38 12.33
CA GLU A 49 10.10 -10.49 12.97
C GLU A 49 9.75 -10.19 14.44
N LEU A 50 8.47 -10.28 14.83
CA LEU A 50 8.02 -10.21 16.22
C LEU A 50 8.14 -11.55 16.98
N GLY A 51 8.65 -12.61 16.33
CA GLY A 51 8.87 -13.92 16.95
C GLY A 51 7.64 -14.83 16.94
N HIS A 52 6.76 -14.68 15.96
CA HIS A 52 5.54 -15.49 15.83
C HIS A 52 5.59 -16.50 14.68
N GLN A 53 4.83 -17.59 14.81
CA GLN A 53 4.66 -18.59 13.76
C GLN A 53 3.56 -18.18 12.81
N VAL A 54 3.84 -18.26 11.51
CA VAL A 54 2.88 -17.84 10.48
C VAL A 54 2.83 -18.87 9.36
N TYR A 55 1.64 -19.39 9.12
CA TYR A 55 1.27 -20.11 7.91
C TYR A 55 0.67 -19.14 6.89
N LEU A 56 1.12 -19.22 5.63
CA LEU A 56 0.54 -18.50 4.50
C LEU A 56 -0.23 -19.49 3.64
N GLY A 57 -1.55 -19.36 3.65
CA GLY A 57 -2.45 -20.25 2.91
C GLY A 57 -3.13 -19.54 1.75
N ASN A 58 -3.49 -20.32 0.73
CA ASN A 58 -4.55 -19.89 -0.16
C ASN A 58 -5.88 -20.03 0.58
N ILE A 59 -6.75 -19.03 0.48
CA ILE A 59 -8.07 -19.07 1.13
C ILE A 59 -8.94 -20.25 0.66
N TYR A 60 -8.65 -20.83 -0.52
CA TYR A 60 -9.36 -21.99 -1.06
C TYR A 60 -8.75 -23.34 -0.65
N ASP A 61 -7.64 -23.35 0.09
CA ASP A 61 -7.06 -24.59 0.61
C ASP A 61 -7.96 -25.21 1.68
N GLU A 62 -7.83 -26.53 1.87
CA GLU A 62 -8.44 -27.22 3.00
C GLU A 62 -7.79 -26.76 4.32
N PRO A 63 -8.58 -26.41 5.36
CA PRO A 63 -8.05 -26.04 6.65
C PRO A 63 -7.20 -27.17 7.27
N PRO A 64 -6.12 -26.84 8.02
CA PRO A 64 -5.34 -27.83 8.75
C PRO A 64 -6.16 -28.45 9.88
N THR A 65 -5.72 -29.60 10.39
CA THR A 65 -6.41 -30.29 11.51
C THR A 65 -6.13 -29.70 12.88
N SER A 66 -5.11 -28.84 13.03
CA SER A 66 -4.74 -28.21 14.30
C SER A 66 -5.20 -26.76 14.37
N GLU A 67 -5.79 -26.39 15.50
CA GLU A 67 -6.14 -25.00 15.81
C GLU A 67 -4.89 -24.11 15.99
N VAL A 68 -5.02 -22.85 15.57
CA VAL A 68 -4.04 -21.78 15.80
C VAL A 68 -4.63 -20.69 16.70
N ASP A 69 -3.84 -19.68 17.05
CA ASP A 69 -4.34 -18.58 17.88
C ASP A 69 -5.22 -17.63 17.06
N ILE A 70 -4.78 -17.27 15.85
CA ILE A 70 -5.43 -16.23 15.04
C ILE A 70 -5.48 -16.60 13.55
N ASN A 71 -6.66 -16.54 12.95
CA ASN A 71 -6.83 -16.46 11.50
C ASN A 71 -6.88 -14.99 11.06
N ILE A 72 -6.21 -14.63 9.97
CA ILE A 72 -6.30 -13.31 9.33
C ILE A 72 -6.70 -13.50 7.86
N PHE A 73 -7.88 -13.04 7.51
CA PHE A 73 -8.44 -13.13 6.16
C PHE A 73 -8.19 -11.84 5.37
N PHE A 74 -7.76 -11.94 4.11
CA PHE A 74 -7.60 -10.80 3.20
C PHE A 74 -8.71 -10.75 2.15
N GLN A 75 -9.43 -9.62 2.09
CA GLN A 75 -10.52 -9.29 1.16
C GLN A 75 -11.78 -10.18 1.23
N SER A 76 -11.60 -11.49 1.36
CA SER A 76 -12.67 -12.47 1.46
C SER A 76 -12.48 -13.36 2.68
N ILE A 77 -13.57 -13.90 3.20
CA ILE A 77 -13.62 -14.78 4.36
C ILE A 77 -14.09 -16.15 3.89
N ASN A 78 -13.35 -17.22 4.21
CA ASN A 78 -13.81 -18.59 3.98
C ASN A 78 -14.28 -19.20 5.30
N PRO A 79 -15.60 -19.43 5.47
CA PRO A 79 -16.17 -19.94 6.72
C PRO A 79 -15.55 -21.24 7.20
N SER A 80 -15.05 -22.10 6.30
CA SER A 80 -14.44 -23.38 6.65
C SER A 80 -13.19 -23.23 7.54
N TRP A 81 -12.52 -22.08 7.50
CA TRP A 81 -11.33 -21.82 8.31
C TRP A 81 -11.66 -21.30 9.71
N LEU A 82 -12.85 -20.72 9.92
CA LEU A 82 -13.22 -20.05 11.17
C LEU A 82 -13.09 -20.93 12.43
N PRO A 83 -13.45 -22.23 12.41
CA PRO A 83 -13.31 -23.09 13.59
C PRO A 83 -11.87 -23.41 14.00
N TYR A 84 -10.89 -23.14 13.13
CA TYR A 84 -9.49 -23.53 13.33
C TYR A 84 -8.62 -22.43 13.95
N ALA A 85 -9.23 -21.39 14.54
CA ALA A 85 -8.53 -20.41 15.34
C ALA A 85 -9.36 -19.90 16.51
N SER A 86 -8.68 -19.45 17.57
CA SER A 86 -9.33 -18.81 18.72
C SER A 86 -9.90 -17.42 18.39
N LEU A 87 -9.27 -16.70 17.44
CA LEU A 87 -9.74 -15.41 16.94
C LEU A 87 -9.71 -15.38 15.42
N ASN A 88 -10.68 -14.70 14.82
CA ASN A 88 -10.81 -14.49 13.38
C ASN A 88 -10.76 -12.99 13.07
N TRP A 89 -9.70 -12.55 12.41
CA TRP A 89 -9.48 -11.17 12.00
C TRP A 89 -9.63 -11.00 10.50
N PHE A 90 -9.99 -9.78 10.08
CA PHE A 90 -10.25 -9.48 8.68
C PHE A 90 -9.54 -8.20 8.22
N ILE A 91 -8.79 -8.27 7.12
CA ILE A 91 -8.24 -7.11 6.40
C ILE A 91 -9.03 -6.96 5.09
N PRO A 92 -10.00 -6.03 5.02
CA PRO A 92 -10.85 -5.87 3.85
C PRO A 92 -10.19 -5.07 2.72
N ASN A 93 -10.69 -5.32 1.51
CA ASN A 93 -10.78 -4.33 0.43
C ASN A 93 -12.29 -4.03 0.25
N ALA A 94 -12.75 -2.88 0.73
CA ALA A 94 -14.18 -2.56 0.78
C ALA A 94 -14.83 -2.56 -0.62
N GLU A 95 -14.08 -2.10 -1.61
CA GLU A 95 -14.49 -2.04 -3.01
C GLU A 95 -14.56 -3.42 -3.69
N TRP A 96 -14.13 -4.48 -3.02
CA TRP A 96 -14.18 -5.86 -3.52
C TRP A 96 -14.95 -6.81 -2.58
N TYR A 97 -15.63 -6.29 -1.56
CA TYR A 97 -16.39 -7.12 -0.63
C TYR A 97 -17.74 -7.53 -1.21
N THR A 98 -17.83 -8.76 -1.73
CA THR A 98 -19.01 -9.30 -2.41
C THR A 98 -19.84 -10.27 -1.55
N GLN A 99 -19.41 -10.53 -0.31
CA GLN A 99 -20.03 -11.54 0.55
C GLN A 99 -21.17 -10.93 1.38
N ASP A 100 -22.03 -11.80 1.93
CA ASP A 100 -23.12 -11.40 2.80
C ASP A 100 -22.57 -10.71 4.07
N LEU A 101 -23.21 -9.63 4.50
CA LEU A 101 -22.74 -8.82 5.63
C LEU A 101 -22.78 -9.60 6.95
N GLU A 102 -23.69 -10.56 7.09
CA GLU A 102 -23.84 -11.46 8.23
C GLU A 102 -22.56 -12.29 8.47
N LEU A 103 -21.74 -12.50 7.44
CA LEU A 103 -20.45 -13.17 7.61
C LEU A 103 -19.47 -12.35 8.47
N LEU A 104 -19.62 -11.02 8.49
CA LEU A 104 -18.81 -10.12 9.32
C LEU A 104 -19.13 -10.28 10.81
N ASP A 105 -20.30 -10.82 11.18
CA ASP A 105 -20.64 -11.12 12.57
C ASP A 105 -19.77 -12.23 13.17
N LEU A 106 -19.09 -13.01 12.32
CA LEU A 106 -18.14 -14.06 12.72
C LEU A 106 -16.70 -13.57 12.86
N ILE A 107 -16.46 -12.27 12.67
CA ILE A 107 -15.14 -11.65 12.74
C ILE A 107 -14.97 -10.89 14.05
N ASP A 108 -13.91 -11.22 14.80
CA ASP A 108 -13.60 -10.59 16.08
C ASP A 108 -13.00 -9.19 15.95
N LEU A 109 -12.28 -8.94 14.85
CA LEU A 109 -11.61 -7.67 14.61
C LEU A 109 -11.36 -7.40 13.12
N VAL A 110 -11.76 -6.21 12.67
CA VAL A 110 -11.38 -5.67 11.35
C VAL A 110 -10.09 -4.86 11.49
N LEU A 111 -9.08 -5.20 10.69
CA LEU A 111 -7.79 -4.52 10.64
C LEU A 111 -7.75 -3.56 9.45
N CYS A 112 -7.86 -2.26 9.75
CA CYS A 112 -8.00 -1.22 8.75
C CYS A 112 -6.64 -0.68 8.32
N ARG A 113 -6.32 -0.82 7.03
CA ARG A 113 -5.06 -0.30 6.44
C ARG A 113 -5.11 1.19 6.12
N THR A 114 -6.31 1.72 5.94
CA THR A 114 -6.60 3.11 5.59
C THR A 114 -7.71 3.65 6.49
N GLN A 115 -7.78 4.99 6.63
CA GLN A 115 -8.82 5.64 7.41
C GLN A 115 -10.18 5.42 6.77
N GLU A 116 -10.23 5.36 5.44
CA GLU A 116 -11.44 5.05 4.70
C GLU A 116 -11.99 3.66 5.01
N THR A 117 -11.12 2.65 5.03
CA THR A 117 -11.53 1.30 5.44
C THR A 117 -12.07 1.31 6.88
N GLN A 118 -11.43 2.05 7.79
CA GLN A 118 -11.94 2.16 9.16
C GLN A 118 -13.33 2.81 9.20
N ARG A 119 -13.51 3.93 8.51
CA ARG A 119 -14.79 4.64 8.42
C ARG A 119 -15.91 3.72 7.89
N ILE A 120 -15.65 2.97 6.83
CA ILE A 120 -16.62 2.06 6.22
C ILE A 120 -17.05 0.98 7.21
N PHE A 121 -16.11 0.28 7.83
CA PHE A 121 -16.42 -0.88 8.67
C PHE A 121 -16.91 -0.49 10.08
N GLU A 122 -16.51 0.67 10.62
CA GLU A 122 -17.11 1.22 11.85
C GLU A 122 -18.57 1.65 11.64
N ASN A 123 -18.92 2.13 10.44
CA ASN A 123 -20.32 2.43 10.10
C ASN A 123 -21.20 1.17 10.06
N LEU A 124 -20.61 0.01 9.75
CA LEU A 124 -21.24 -1.31 9.87
C LEU A 124 -21.25 -1.84 11.32
N LYS A 125 -20.83 -1.03 12.30
CA LYS A 125 -20.79 -1.37 13.74
C LYS A 125 -19.82 -2.49 14.11
N LEU A 126 -18.82 -2.74 13.26
CA LEU A 126 -17.79 -3.74 13.52
C LEU A 126 -16.67 -3.17 14.38
N LYS A 127 -16.07 -4.03 15.21
CA LYS A 127 -14.87 -3.69 15.97
C LYS A 127 -13.70 -3.51 14.99
N CYS A 128 -13.16 -2.30 14.95
CA CYS A 128 -12.06 -1.95 14.05
C CYS A 128 -10.78 -1.60 14.82
N PHE A 129 -9.63 -1.94 14.24
CA PHE A 129 -8.32 -1.46 14.67
C PHE A 129 -7.61 -0.82 13.47
N PHE A 130 -7.26 0.45 13.59
CA PHE A 130 -6.44 1.12 12.59
C PHE A 130 -5.00 0.61 12.63
N LEU A 131 -4.72 -0.36 11.78
CA LEU A 131 -3.39 -0.95 11.64
C LEU A 131 -2.44 0.00 10.91
N GLY A 132 -2.96 0.76 9.94
CA GLY A 132 -2.13 1.31 8.87
C GLY A 132 -1.50 0.18 8.05
N PHE A 133 -0.60 0.51 7.13
CA PHE A 133 0.13 -0.52 6.37
C PHE A 133 1.38 0.04 5.68
N THR A 134 2.11 -0.83 4.99
CA THR A 134 3.33 -0.48 4.23
C THR A 134 3.40 -1.23 2.89
N SER A 135 4.35 -0.85 2.04
CA SER A 135 4.69 -1.55 0.79
C SER A 135 6.18 -1.87 0.75
N HIS A 136 6.62 -2.58 -0.29
CA HIS A 136 8.04 -2.78 -0.58
C HIS A 136 8.76 -1.45 -0.76
N ASP A 137 9.98 -1.37 -0.21
CA ASP A 137 10.84 -0.20 -0.37
C ASP A 137 11.56 -0.30 -1.72
N CYS A 138 11.12 0.50 -2.68
CA CYS A 138 11.62 0.45 -4.04
C CYS A 138 12.81 1.39 -4.27
N TYR A 139 13.32 2.06 -3.24
CA TYR A 139 14.34 3.09 -3.40
C TYR A 139 15.70 2.54 -3.84
N LEU A 140 16.20 3.02 -4.99
CA LEU A 140 17.54 2.72 -5.48
C LEU A 140 18.39 4.00 -5.46
N SER A 141 19.32 4.08 -4.52
CA SER A 141 20.13 5.29 -4.26
C SER A 141 21.07 5.68 -5.40
N HIS A 142 21.46 4.73 -6.25
CA HIS A 142 22.37 4.93 -7.36
C HIS A 142 21.67 5.47 -8.63
N ILE A 143 20.34 5.41 -8.69
CA ILE A 143 19.58 5.87 -9.86
C ILE A 143 19.28 7.35 -9.74
N LYS A 144 19.70 8.11 -10.75
CA LYS A 144 19.41 9.54 -10.85
C LYS A 144 17.99 9.74 -11.37
N LYS A 145 17.21 10.52 -10.63
CA LYS A 145 15.84 10.89 -10.99
C LYS A 145 15.80 12.01 -12.03
N ASP A 146 14.90 11.85 -13.00
CA ASP A 146 14.60 12.79 -14.07
C ASP A 146 13.16 13.32 -13.92
N PHE A 147 13.05 14.60 -13.54
CA PHE A 147 11.77 15.27 -13.33
C PHE A 147 11.07 15.71 -14.63
N SER A 148 11.69 15.49 -15.79
CA SER A 148 11.03 15.65 -17.09
C SER A 148 10.25 14.39 -17.51
N LEU A 149 10.40 13.27 -16.79
CA LEU A 149 9.74 12.01 -17.09
C LEU A 149 8.57 11.77 -16.15
N PHE A 150 7.40 11.52 -16.75
CA PHE A 150 6.18 11.11 -16.07
C PHE A 150 5.99 9.61 -16.23
N PHE A 151 5.45 8.97 -15.18
CA PHE A 151 5.23 7.53 -15.16
C PHE A 151 3.85 7.18 -14.63
N HIS A 152 3.14 6.30 -15.33
CA HIS A 152 1.87 5.74 -14.89
C HIS A 152 1.97 4.20 -14.86
N LEU A 153 2.03 3.63 -13.66
CA LEU A 153 2.06 2.19 -13.42
C LEU A 153 0.63 1.67 -13.19
N ALA A 154 -0.05 1.27 -14.25
CA ALA A 154 -1.40 0.71 -14.18
C ALA A 154 -1.41 -0.81 -13.96
N GLY A 155 -0.39 -1.50 -14.47
CA GLY A 155 -0.36 -2.96 -14.50
C GLY A 155 -1.58 -3.50 -15.26
N GLY A 156 -2.25 -4.53 -14.71
CA GLY A 156 -3.44 -5.13 -15.32
C GLY A 156 -4.78 -4.60 -14.80
N SER A 157 -4.81 -3.51 -14.04
CA SER A 157 -6.06 -2.97 -13.48
C SER A 157 -6.69 -1.95 -14.44
N GLU A 158 -8.02 -1.96 -14.53
CA GLU A 158 -8.80 -0.94 -15.25
C GLU A 158 -9.06 0.31 -14.40
N GLN A 159 -8.95 0.21 -13.08
CA GLN A 159 -9.34 1.27 -12.14
C GLN A 159 -8.18 2.18 -11.72
N LYS A 160 -7.08 2.20 -12.49
CA LYS A 160 -5.91 3.06 -12.22
C LYS A 160 -6.04 4.45 -12.84
N GLY A 161 -7.17 4.76 -13.47
CA GLY A 161 -7.42 6.04 -14.10
C GLY A 161 -6.54 6.30 -15.33
N THR A 162 -6.19 5.26 -16.10
CA THR A 162 -5.32 5.43 -17.28
C THR A 162 -5.98 6.30 -18.35
N GLN A 163 -7.28 6.15 -18.59
CA GLN A 163 -7.98 6.88 -19.64
C GLN A 163 -7.91 8.41 -19.48
N PRO A 164 -8.29 9.02 -18.32
CA PRO A 164 -8.20 10.47 -18.16
C PRO A 164 -6.76 11.00 -18.28
N ILE A 165 -5.75 10.21 -17.90
CA ILE A 165 -4.34 10.58 -18.11
C ILE A 165 -4.02 10.66 -19.60
N VAL A 166 -4.33 9.60 -20.35
CA VAL A 166 -4.06 9.51 -21.78
C VAL A 166 -4.78 10.62 -22.53
N ASP A 167 -6.06 10.86 -22.23
CA ASP A 167 -6.85 11.91 -22.87
C ASP A 167 -6.25 13.31 -22.64
N SER A 168 -5.73 13.57 -21.44
CA SER A 168 -5.06 14.82 -21.11
C SER A 168 -3.78 15.01 -21.91
N TRP A 169 -2.99 13.93 -22.09
CA TRP A 169 -1.81 13.96 -22.94
C TRP A 169 -2.16 14.18 -24.41
N LEU A 170 -3.19 13.51 -24.93
CA LEU A 170 -3.62 13.68 -26.32
C LEU A 170 -4.08 15.10 -26.66
N ARG A 171 -4.67 15.81 -25.70
CA ARG A 171 -5.03 17.23 -25.87
C ARG A 171 -3.83 18.17 -25.79
N ASN A 172 -2.72 17.73 -25.19
CA ASN A 172 -1.59 18.58 -24.84
C ASN A 172 -0.26 18.00 -25.39
N SER A 173 0.04 18.29 -26.65
CA SER A 173 1.30 17.85 -27.29
C SER A 173 2.57 18.47 -26.68
N SER A 174 2.43 19.54 -25.89
CA SER A 174 3.52 20.17 -25.15
C SER A 174 3.80 19.54 -23.78
N PHE A 175 3.00 18.56 -23.35
CA PHE A 175 3.25 17.86 -22.09
C PHE A 175 4.54 17.03 -22.15
N PRO A 176 5.21 16.81 -21.00
CA PRO A 176 6.43 16.02 -20.94
C PRO A 176 6.20 14.55 -21.36
N LEU A 177 7.28 13.81 -21.58
CA LEU A 177 7.17 12.39 -21.93
C LEU A 177 6.49 11.61 -20.80
N LEU A 178 5.41 10.91 -21.13
CA LEU A 178 4.72 9.99 -20.24
C LEU A 178 4.99 8.55 -20.64
N ILE A 179 5.55 7.79 -19.70
CA ILE A 179 5.71 6.34 -19.79
C ILE A 179 4.50 5.69 -19.12
N ILE A 180 3.77 4.86 -19.86
CA ILE A 180 2.57 4.15 -19.40
C ILE A 180 2.86 2.66 -19.40
N LEU A 181 2.80 2.05 -18.22
CA LEU A 181 2.87 0.60 -18.07
C LEU A 181 1.46 0.07 -17.78
N LYS A 182 0.78 -0.40 -18.84
CA LYS A 182 -0.56 -1.01 -18.74
C LYS A 182 -0.63 -2.30 -19.56
N HIS A 183 -0.86 -3.41 -18.86
CA HIS A 183 -1.09 -4.72 -19.47
C HIS A 183 -2.46 -4.76 -20.15
N PHE A 184 -2.61 -5.65 -21.14
CA PHE A 184 -3.88 -5.91 -21.84
C PHE A 184 -4.51 -4.68 -22.52
N CYS A 185 -3.70 -3.68 -22.85
CA CYS A 185 -4.16 -2.47 -23.52
C CYS A 185 -4.26 -2.70 -25.05
N THR A 186 -5.50 -2.73 -25.57
CA THR A 186 -5.79 -2.92 -27.01
C THR A 186 -5.67 -1.62 -27.80
N VAL A 187 -6.14 -0.49 -27.23
CA VAL A 187 -6.12 0.83 -27.87
C VAL A 187 -4.93 1.63 -27.37
N ARG A 188 -4.03 1.98 -28.29
CA ARG A 188 -2.78 2.71 -27.98
C ARG A 188 -2.65 3.92 -28.89
N PRO A 189 -3.21 5.06 -28.50
CA PRO A 189 -3.01 6.31 -29.21
C PRO A 189 -1.52 6.62 -29.34
N ARG A 190 -1.09 7.00 -30.54
CA ARG A 190 0.30 7.37 -30.83
C ARG A 190 0.43 8.89 -30.76
N GLN A 191 1.32 9.35 -29.88
CA GLN A 191 1.76 10.74 -29.80
C GLN A 191 3.23 10.77 -29.37
N ALA A 192 3.98 11.79 -29.78
CA ALA A 192 5.42 11.87 -29.54
C ALA A 192 5.80 11.83 -28.04
N ASN A 193 4.93 12.34 -27.17
CA ASN A 193 5.11 12.37 -25.71
C ASN A 193 4.38 11.22 -24.97
N LEU A 194 3.98 10.16 -25.68
CA LEU A 194 3.39 8.95 -25.10
C LEU A 194 4.25 7.71 -25.41
N HIS A 195 4.74 7.05 -24.36
CA HIS A 195 5.47 5.79 -24.47
C HIS A 195 4.72 4.66 -23.76
N TRP A 196 4.37 3.61 -24.50
CA TRP A 196 3.57 2.49 -23.99
C TRP A 196 4.42 1.24 -23.73
N ILE A 197 4.29 0.68 -22.53
CA ILE A 197 4.80 -0.63 -22.13
C ILE A 197 3.59 -1.52 -21.82
N THR A 198 3.28 -2.46 -22.72
CA THR A 198 2.04 -3.25 -22.64
C THR A 198 2.20 -4.69 -22.20
N HIS A 199 3.38 -5.05 -21.74
CA HIS A 199 3.71 -6.37 -21.22
C HIS A 199 4.24 -6.23 -19.79
N ARG A 200 4.20 -7.34 -19.04
CA ARG A 200 4.85 -7.41 -17.74
C ARG A 200 6.36 -7.25 -17.94
N VAL A 201 6.95 -6.29 -17.25
CA VAL A 201 8.40 -6.12 -17.21
C VAL A 201 8.98 -6.88 -16.02
N GLU A 202 10.26 -7.25 -16.14
CA GLU A 202 11.01 -7.82 -15.03
C GLU A 202 11.20 -6.79 -13.91
N GLU A 203 11.40 -7.29 -12.69
CA GLU A 203 11.50 -6.47 -11.49
C GLU A 203 12.61 -5.40 -11.58
N PRO A 204 13.84 -5.70 -12.06
CA PRO A 204 14.89 -4.68 -12.21
C PRO A 204 14.47 -3.54 -13.14
N THR A 205 13.86 -3.86 -14.28
CA THR A 205 13.34 -2.86 -15.23
C THR A 205 12.24 -2.00 -14.61
N LEU A 206 11.34 -2.61 -13.82
CA LEU A 206 10.32 -1.87 -13.10
C LEU A 206 10.94 -0.91 -12.08
N ARG A 207 11.94 -1.35 -11.33
CA ARG A 207 12.64 -0.50 -10.35
C ARG A 207 13.41 0.62 -11.01
N ASP A 208 14.04 0.38 -12.15
CA ASP A 208 14.71 1.41 -12.93
C ASP A 208 13.70 2.49 -13.36
N LEU A 209 12.55 2.10 -13.90
CA LEU A 209 11.49 3.04 -14.29
C LEU A 209 10.97 3.83 -13.07
N GLN A 210 10.66 3.15 -11.96
CA GLN A 210 10.13 3.82 -10.77
C GLN A 210 11.12 4.81 -10.15
N ASN A 211 12.43 4.54 -10.20
CA ASN A 211 13.45 5.40 -9.61
C ASN A 211 13.92 6.50 -10.58
N SER A 212 14.01 6.22 -11.88
CA SER A 212 14.40 7.21 -12.89
C SER A 212 13.29 8.23 -13.14
N CYS A 213 12.02 7.83 -13.18
CA CYS A 213 10.93 8.77 -13.41
C CYS A 213 10.70 9.67 -12.19
N GLY A 214 10.57 10.97 -12.45
CA GLY A 214 10.48 11.99 -11.42
C GLY A 214 9.07 12.23 -10.89
N ILE A 215 8.06 12.07 -11.75
CA ILE A 215 6.66 12.31 -11.42
C ILE A 215 5.85 11.06 -11.74
N HIS A 216 5.12 10.54 -10.75
CA HIS A 216 4.28 9.35 -10.88
C HIS A 216 2.81 9.77 -10.83
N LEU A 217 2.03 9.33 -11.81
CA LEU A 217 0.60 9.55 -11.89
C LEU A 217 -0.11 8.31 -11.35
N CYS A 218 -0.72 8.45 -10.18
CA CYS A 218 -1.41 7.40 -9.45
C CYS A 218 -2.88 7.76 -9.28
N LEU A 219 -3.60 7.92 -10.38
CA LEU A 219 -5.01 8.36 -10.39
C LEU A 219 -6.00 7.20 -10.27
N SER A 220 -5.75 6.28 -9.33
CA SER A 220 -6.73 5.23 -9.07
C SER A 220 -8.09 5.80 -8.75
N GLU A 221 -9.13 5.12 -9.23
CA GLU A 221 -10.51 5.45 -8.90
C GLU A 221 -10.84 5.04 -7.46
N THR A 222 -10.24 3.94 -7.00
CA THR A 222 -10.35 3.42 -5.65
C THR A 222 -9.15 2.50 -5.34
N GLU A 223 -8.87 2.27 -4.06
CA GLU A 223 -7.85 1.34 -3.59
C GLU A 223 -8.26 0.77 -2.23
N GLY A 224 -8.03 -0.52 -1.99
CA GLY A 224 -8.09 -1.06 -0.64
C GLY A 224 -6.89 -0.65 0.24
N PHE A 225 -5.73 -0.41 -0.37
CA PHE A 225 -4.58 0.20 0.31
C PHE A 225 -3.79 1.17 -0.57
N GLY A 226 -3.41 0.80 -1.80
CA GLY A 226 -2.62 1.67 -2.67
C GLY A 226 -1.12 1.33 -2.73
N HIS A 227 -0.78 0.06 -2.91
CA HIS A 227 0.62 -0.38 -2.93
C HIS A 227 1.50 0.43 -3.89
N TYR A 228 1.05 0.65 -5.12
CA TYR A 228 1.82 1.36 -6.14
C TYR A 228 2.03 2.86 -5.83
N ILE A 229 1.11 3.49 -5.07
CA ILE A 229 1.29 4.85 -4.53
C ILE A 229 2.43 4.84 -3.52
N MET A 230 2.38 3.92 -2.55
CA MET A 230 3.42 3.78 -1.52
C MET A 230 4.79 3.41 -2.10
N GLU A 231 4.83 2.55 -3.13
CA GLU A 231 6.05 2.24 -3.86
C GLU A 231 6.62 3.49 -4.56
N ALA A 232 5.77 4.30 -5.21
CA ALA A 232 6.19 5.56 -5.81
C ALA A 232 6.72 6.58 -4.77
N LEU A 233 6.05 6.69 -3.62
CA LEU A 233 6.54 7.51 -2.50
C LEU A 233 7.92 7.05 -2.03
N SER A 234 8.14 5.73 -1.98
CA SER A 234 9.41 5.15 -1.54
C SER A 234 10.59 5.57 -2.44
N THR A 235 10.39 5.83 -3.74
CA THR A 235 11.48 6.16 -4.68
C THR A 235 11.86 7.64 -4.73
N ARG A 236 11.32 8.46 -3.83
CA ARG A 236 11.44 9.93 -3.85
C ARG A 236 10.81 10.58 -5.08
N ALA A 237 9.83 9.95 -5.72
CA ALA A 237 9.07 10.58 -6.78
C ALA A 237 8.12 11.64 -6.23
N VAL A 238 7.79 12.64 -7.05
CA VAL A 238 6.55 13.41 -6.86
C VAL A 238 5.40 12.49 -7.26
N VAL A 239 4.43 12.29 -6.38
CA VAL A 239 3.31 11.38 -6.61
C VAL A 239 2.04 12.19 -6.69
N VAL A 240 1.38 12.13 -7.84
CA VAL A 240 0.10 12.78 -8.09
C VAL A 240 -0.99 11.75 -7.95
N THR A 241 -2.00 12.03 -7.14
CA THR A 241 -3.17 11.16 -6.99
C THR A 241 -4.45 11.99 -6.95
N ILE A 242 -5.59 11.31 -6.92
CA ILE A 242 -6.89 11.95 -6.79
C ILE A 242 -7.09 12.44 -5.34
N ASP A 243 -7.75 13.58 -5.16
CA ASP A 243 -8.13 14.09 -3.84
C ASP A 243 -9.36 13.35 -3.30
N ALA A 244 -9.23 12.05 -3.11
CA ALA A 244 -10.29 11.21 -2.60
C ALA A 244 -9.71 10.05 -1.77
N PRO A 245 -10.47 9.55 -0.78
CA PRO A 245 -10.02 8.45 0.04
C PRO A 245 -9.96 7.12 -0.74
N PRO A 246 -9.05 6.20 -0.37
CA PRO A 246 -7.95 6.43 0.58
C PRO A 246 -6.70 7.02 -0.08
N MET A 247 -6.72 7.28 -1.39
CA MET A 247 -5.53 7.70 -2.15
C MET A 247 -4.91 9.00 -1.60
N ASN A 248 -5.72 9.97 -1.22
CA ASN A 248 -5.24 11.25 -0.69
C ASN A 248 -4.60 11.13 0.70
N GLU A 249 -4.87 10.06 1.46
CA GLU A 249 -4.28 9.81 2.79
C GLU A 249 -2.75 9.65 2.76
N PHE A 250 -2.17 9.44 1.56
CA PHE A 250 -0.74 9.25 1.34
C PHE A 250 0.00 10.55 0.98
N ILE A 251 -0.71 11.59 0.54
CA ILE A 251 -0.11 12.79 -0.03
C ILE A 251 -0.25 13.97 0.92
N LYS A 252 0.87 14.63 1.21
CA LYS A 252 0.90 15.81 2.08
C LYS A 252 0.83 17.12 1.30
N ASP A 253 1.43 17.16 0.10
CA ASP A 253 1.47 18.37 -0.71
C ASP A 253 0.18 18.48 -1.55
N PRO A 254 -0.71 19.44 -1.25
CA PRO A 254 -2.02 19.52 -1.92
C PRO A 254 -1.91 19.84 -3.41
N ARG A 255 -0.75 20.34 -3.89
CA ARG A 255 -0.53 20.57 -5.33
C ARG A 255 -0.44 19.27 -6.12
N CYS A 256 -0.26 18.13 -5.44
CA CYS A 256 -0.21 16.81 -6.03
C CYS A 256 -1.56 16.07 -5.92
N LEU A 257 -2.61 16.74 -5.46
CA LEU A 257 -3.96 16.20 -5.36
C LEU A 257 -4.81 16.74 -6.50
N VAL A 258 -5.39 15.84 -7.28
CA VAL A 258 -6.30 16.16 -8.39
C VAL A 258 -7.73 16.03 -7.89
N PRO A 259 -8.52 17.11 -7.85
CA PRO A 259 -9.94 17.03 -7.54
C PRO A 259 -10.67 15.99 -8.39
N PHE A 260 -11.65 15.30 -7.81
CA PHE A 260 -12.56 14.45 -8.57
C PHE A 260 -13.77 15.26 -9.03
N LYS A 261 -14.32 14.92 -10.20
CA LYS A 261 -15.53 15.55 -10.74
C LYS A 261 -16.81 14.77 -10.43
N ASP A 262 -16.67 13.47 -10.18
CA ASP A 262 -17.79 12.54 -10.03
C ASP A 262 -17.35 11.32 -9.21
N CYS A 263 -18.31 10.58 -8.68
CA CYS A 263 -18.08 9.34 -7.95
C CYS A 263 -19.22 8.35 -8.14
N SER A 264 -18.92 7.06 -8.03
CA SER A 264 -19.94 6.00 -8.07
C SER A 264 -19.73 5.00 -6.93
N PRO A 265 -20.80 4.39 -6.40
CA PRO A 265 -20.65 3.29 -5.43
C PRO A 265 -19.91 2.10 -6.06
N GLN A 266 -19.05 1.46 -5.28
CA GLN A 266 -18.49 0.16 -5.62
C GLN A 266 -18.56 -0.75 -4.40
N LEU A 267 -19.59 -1.60 -4.34
CA LEU A 267 -19.86 -2.46 -3.20
C LEU A 267 -19.89 -1.63 -1.90
N LEU A 268 -19.00 -1.91 -0.93
CA LEU A 268 -18.88 -1.12 0.30
C LEU A 268 -17.99 0.13 0.14
N GLY A 269 -17.24 0.22 -0.96
CA GLY A 269 -16.37 1.33 -1.29
C GLY A 269 -17.00 2.33 -2.26
N THR A 270 -16.17 3.23 -2.77
CA THR A 270 -16.56 4.27 -3.73
C THR A 270 -15.45 4.44 -4.76
N ASN A 271 -15.83 4.59 -6.02
CA ASN A 271 -14.96 5.04 -7.10
C ASN A 271 -15.04 6.56 -7.21
N TYR A 272 -13.90 7.20 -7.38
CA TYR A 272 -13.77 8.63 -7.61
C TYR A 272 -13.13 8.87 -8.97
N TYR A 273 -13.74 9.72 -9.78
CA TYR A 273 -13.29 9.99 -11.14
C TYR A 273 -12.59 11.35 -11.20
N ALA A 274 -11.29 11.33 -11.50
CA ALA A 274 -10.47 12.54 -11.58
C ALA A 274 -11.09 13.56 -12.55
N ASP A 275 -11.12 14.83 -12.15
CA ASP A 275 -11.52 15.93 -13.03
C ASP A 275 -10.43 16.14 -14.10
N PRO A 276 -10.72 15.94 -15.39
CA PRO A 276 -9.72 16.10 -16.45
C PRO A 276 -9.17 17.52 -16.58
N VAL A 277 -9.98 18.54 -16.31
CA VAL A 277 -9.53 19.95 -16.39
C VAL A 277 -8.56 20.23 -15.25
N GLN A 278 -8.91 19.80 -14.05
CA GLN A 278 -8.04 19.98 -12.89
C GLN A 278 -6.77 19.13 -12.97
N LEU A 279 -6.84 17.94 -13.59
CA LEU A 279 -5.65 17.14 -13.89
C LEU A 279 -4.66 17.95 -14.74
N GLU A 280 -5.12 18.54 -15.85
CA GLU A 280 -4.26 19.37 -16.71
C GLU A 280 -3.67 20.57 -15.97
N VAL A 281 -4.43 21.21 -15.07
CA VAL A 281 -3.93 22.29 -14.21
C VAL A 281 -2.81 21.80 -13.29
N VAL A 282 -3.00 20.64 -12.63
CA VAL A 282 -1.97 20.04 -11.77
C VAL A 282 -0.70 19.72 -12.55
N ILE A 283 -0.81 19.11 -13.73
CA ILE A 283 0.34 18.80 -14.59
C ILE A 283 1.07 20.07 -15.02
N ASN A 284 0.34 21.10 -15.46
CA ASN A 284 0.94 22.38 -15.86
C ASN A 284 1.60 23.11 -14.67
N ASN A 285 1.05 23.01 -13.47
CA ASN A 285 1.70 23.60 -12.29
C ASN A 285 3.00 22.86 -11.95
N LEU A 286 2.98 21.53 -11.98
CA LEU A 286 4.14 20.72 -11.61
C LEU A 286 5.31 20.88 -12.59
N LYS A 287 5.05 20.97 -13.90
CA LYS A 287 6.12 21.15 -14.90
C LYS A 287 6.86 22.49 -14.77
N GLU A 288 6.18 23.52 -14.25
CA GLU A 288 6.75 24.85 -14.05
C GLU A 288 7.47 24.99 -12.70
N LEU A 289 7.36 24.01 -11.80
CA LEU A 289 8.07 24.05 -10.53
C LEU A 289 9.59 23.92 -10.75
N PRO A 290 10.40 24.72 -10.01
CA PRO A 290 11.84 24.52 -10.01
C PRO A 290 12.21 23.09 -9.58
N ILE A 291 13.23 22.51 -10.22
CA ILE A 291 13.71 21.15 -9.90
C ILE A 291 14.02 20.97 -8.41
N LYS A 292 14.53 22.01 -7.74
CA LYS A 292 14.78 21.99 -6.29
C LYS A 292 13.50 21.73 -5.49
N GLU A 293 12.38 22.29 -5.93
CA GLU A 293 11.08 22.11 -5.29
C GLU A 293 10.52 20.71 -5.54
N LEU A 294 10.59 20.20 -6.78
CA LEU A 294 10.19 18.82 -7.09
C LEU A 294 11.01 17.80 -6.28
N ARG A 295 12.31 18.05 -6.08
CA ARG A 295 13.15 17.24 -5.19
C ARG A 295 12.71 17.32 -3.73
N ARG A 296 12.31 18.50 -3.24
CA ARG A 296 11.80 18.67 -1.88
C ARG A 296 10.53 17.84 -1.68
N ILE A 297 9.57 17.93 -2.59
CA ILE A 297 8.32 17.13 -2.56
C ILE A 297 8.66 15.63 -2.56
N GLY A 298 9.56 15.18 -3.45
CA GLY A 298 10.00 13.79 -3.49
C GLY A 298 10.65 13.31 -2.18
N LEU A 299 11.45 14.13 -1.51
CA LEU A 299 12.03 13.80 -0.21
C LEU A 299 10.97 13.71 0.90
N GLU A 300 9.95 14.56 0.87
CA GLU A 300 8.82 14.50 1.81
C GLU A 300 7.97 13.24 1.58
N ASN A 301 7.75 12.86 0.33
CA ASN A 301 7.08 11.63 -0.03
C ASN A 301 7.82 10.40 0.50
N ARG A 302 9.15 10.38 0.38
CA ARG A 302 9.99 9.33 0.99
C ARG A 302 9.88 9.30 2.50
N ALA A 303 9.90 10.47 3.15
CA ALA A 303 9.73 10.56 4.60
C ALA A 303 8.35 10.06 5.05
N MET A 304 7.31 10.32 4.25
CA MET A 304 5.96 9.80 4.48
C MET A 304 5.91 8.28 4.40
N TYR A 305 6.52 7.68 3.36
CA TYR A 305 6.65 6.23 3.23
C TYR A 305 7.30 5.62 4.50
N LEU A 306 8.48 6.12 4.89
CA LEU A 306 9.20 5.63 6.07
C LEU A 306 8.39 5.78 7.37
N LYS A 307 7.68 6.90 7.52
CA LYS A 307 6.80 7.14 8.66
C LYS A 307 5.67 6.10 8.71
N LYS A 308 5.00 5.84 7.59
CA LYS A 308 3.92 4.84 7.51
C LYS A 308 4.44 3.43 7.79
N THR A 309 5.62 3.07 7.29
CA THR A 309 6.30 1.79 7.62
C THR A 309 6.53 1.66 9.12
N TYR A 310 7.10 2.69 9.76
CA TYR A 310 7.32 2.68 11.22
C TYR A 310 6.01 2.60 12.01
N GLN A 311 4.97 3.33 11.58
CA GLN A 311 3.66 3.30 12.20
C GLN A 311 3.02 1.90 12.09
N PHE A 312 3.06 1.27 10.92
CA PHE A 312 2.56 -0.09 10.72
C PHE A 312 3.23 -1.09 11.68
N THR A 313 4.56 -1.10 11.75
CA THR A 313 5.29 -2.02 12.64
C THR A 313 4.92 -1.83 14.12
N ASN A 314 4.80 -0.57 14.56
CA ASN A 314 4.43 -0.28 15.95
C ASN A 314 2.97 -0.58 16.26
N SER A 315 2.05 -0.24 15.34
CA SER A 315 0.64 -0.56 15.47
C SER A 315 0.42 -2.07 15.54
N LEU A 316 1.11 -2.83 14.68
CA LEU A 316 1.07 -4.29 14.72
C LEU A 316 1.61 -4.81 16.06
N LYS A 317 2.79 -4.37 16.49
CA LYS A 317 3.34 -4.79 17.79
C LYS A 317 2.38 -4.50 18.94
N LYS A 318 1.82 -3.28 18.99
CA LYS A 318 0.86 -2.87 20.01
C LYS A 318 -0.41 -3.74 19.99
N LEU A 319 -0.92 -4.05 18.80
CA LEU A 319 -2.08 -4.93 18.65
C LEU A 319 -1.76 -6.32 19.19
N ILE A 320 -0.64 -6.92 18.78
CA ILE A 320 -0.28 -8.27 19.21
C ILE A 320 -0.02 -8.34 20.72
N ASP A 321 0.60 -7.32 21.31
CA ASP A 321 0.79 -7.22 22.76
C ASP A 321 -0.52 -7.07 23.54
N SER A 322 -1.64 -6.70 22.89
CA SER A 322 -2.97 -6.60 23.51
C SER A 322 -3.81 -7.88 23.45
N VAL A 323 -3.38 -8.86 22.64
CA VAL A 323 -4.01 -10.18 22.56
C VAL A 323 -3.42 -11.16 23.59
N LYS A 324 -2.20 -10.86 24.04
CA LYS A 324 -1.48 -11.57 25.11
C LYS A 324 -2.03 -11.15 26.48
#